data_AF-A0A2Z4FQX1-F1
#
_entry.id   AF-A0A2Z4FQX1-F1
#
_cell.length_a   1.000
_cell.length_b   1.000
_cell.length_c   1.000
_cell.angle_alpha   90.00
_cell.angle_beta   90.00
_cell.angle_gamma   90.00
#
_symmetry.space_group_name_H-M   'P 1'
#
loop_
_entity.id
_entity.type
_entity.pdbx_description
1 polymer ?
#
loop_
_entity_poly.entity_id
_entity_poly.type
_entity_poly.pdbx_seq_one_letter_code
_entity_poly.pdbx_strand_id
1 'polypeptide(L)'
;MRDKGGNVDKDNGAVFISKLRENRPMKNKEVILLRLSALILTAYALAFLVYPELLGRLVGFSHHSPNTLVEVTAFYGGLELGLAAFLFWSSNDETRVFSGLKTLFFVFFTAGVARAVGIARFGFEDPSQPIVTFLEIVWGLGANWMAPRFVARLNGSER
;
A
#
# COMPACT_ATOMS: atom_id res chain seq x y z
N MET A 1 36.49 -40.78 -34.08
CA MET A 1 35.14 -40.21 -34.14
C MET A 1 34.20 -41.05 -33.29
N ARG A 2 33.86 -40.62 -32.07
CA ARG A 2 32.54 -40.84 -31.47
C ARG A 2 32.35 -39.94 -30.25
N ASP A 3 31.38 -39.08 -30.45
CA ASP A 3 30.75 -38.07 -29.62
C ASP A 3 30.69 -38.33 -28.10
N LYS A 4 31.19 -37.35 -27.31
CA LYS A 4 30.86 -37.21 -25.89
C LYS A 4 29.76 -36.16 -25.80
N GLY A 5 28.50 -36.61 -25.90
CA GLY A 5 27.32 -35.81 -25.64
C GLY A 5 27.31 -35.30 -24.19
N GLY A 6 27.89 -34.11 -24.00
CA GLY A 6 27.90 -33.40 -22.74
C GLY A 6 26.47 -32.99 -22.36
N ASN A 7 26.06 -33.46 -21.19
CA ASN A 7 24.84 -33.12 -20.46
C ASN A 7 24.79 -31.62 -20.11
N VAL A 8 24.55 -30.75 -21.09
CA VAL A 8 24.56 -29.27 -20.94
C VAL A 8 23.18 -28.71 -20.53
N ASP A 9 22.10 -29.48 -20.70
CA ASP A 9 20.73 -28.95 -20.52
C ASP A 9 20.20 -28.99 -19.07
N LYS A 10 20.78 -29.79 -18.17
CA LYS A 10 20.26 -29.90 -16.79
C LYS A 10 20.78 -28.82 -15.83
N ASP A 11 21.97 -28.26 -16.08
CA ASP A 11 22.56 -27.24 -15.20
C ASP A 11 21.93 -25.85 -15.40
N ASN A 12 21.48 -25.53 -16.61
CA ASN A 12 20.89 -24.22 -16.90
C ASN A 12 19.52 -24.03 -16.23
N GLY A 13 18.72 -25.09 -16.11
CA GLY A 13 17.43 -25.05 -15.41
C GLY A 13 17.57 -24.86 -13.90
N ALA A 14 18.57 -25.49 -13.28
CA ALA A 14 18.83 -25.39 -11.84
C ALA A 14 19.35 -24.00 -11.45
N VAL A 15 20.17 -23.35 -12.28
CA VAL A 15 20.65 -21.97 -12.08
C VAL A 15 19.53 -20.94 -12.29
N PHE A 16 18.61 -21.19 -13.22
CA PHE A 16 17.46 -20.32 -13.45
C PHE A 16 16.46 -20.38 -12.28
N ILE A 17 16.19 -21.57 -11.73
CA ILE A 17 15.30 -21.76 -10.58
C ILE A 17 15.95 -21.32 -9.25
N SER A 18 17.28 -21.41 -9.11
CA SER A 18 17.97 -20.91 -7.91
C SER A 18 17.98 -19.38 -7.84
N LYS A 19 18.09 -18.68 -8.99
CA LYS A 19 17.91 -17.21 -9.06
C LYS A 19 16.49 -16.74 -8.74
N LEU A 20 15.47 -17.57 -8.95
CA LEU A 20 14.08 -17.26 -8.56
C LEU A 20 13.83 -17.41 -7.04
N ARG A 21 14.78 -18.00 -6.30
CA ARG A 21 14.55 -18.54 -4.95
C ARG A 21 15.57 -18.07 -3.90
N GLU A 22 16.16 -16.90 -4.08
CA GLU A 22 16.66 -16.13 -2.93
C GLU A 22 15.71 -14.98 -2.57
N ASN A 23 14.39 -15.26 -2.64
CA ASN A 23 13.36 -14.43 -2.04
C ASN A 23 13.34 -14.64 -0.52
N ARG A 24 14.39 -14.18 0.18
CA ARG A 24 14.26 -13.99 1.62
C ARG A 24 13.21 -12.89 1.82
N PRO A 25 12.20 -13.08 2.67
CA PRO A 25 11.28 -12.00 2.99
C PRO A 25 12.12 -10.86 3.55
N MET A 26 12.10 -9.72 2.87
CA MET A 26 12.76 -8.52 3.35
C MET A 26 12.13 -8.14 4.68
N LYS A 27 12.87 -8.33 5.79
CA LYS A 27 12.42 -7.99 7.14
C LYS A 27 12.69 -6.52 7.48
N ASN A 28 12.66 -5.67 6.46
CA ASN A 28 12.88 -4.24 6.61
C ASN A 28 11.58 -3.60 7.11
N LYS A 29 11.68 -2.71 8.10
CA LYS A 29 10.52 -1.97 8.65
C LYS A 29 9.72 -1.25 7.56
N GLU A 30 10.36 -0.80 6.49
CA GLU A 30 9.72 -0.20 5.31
C GLU A 30 8.79 -1.17 4.59
N VAL A 31 9.27 -2.40 4.36
CA VAL A 31 8.49 -3.46 3.70
C VAL A 31 7.34 -3.89 4.59
N ILE A 32 7.57 -3.99 5.91
CA ILE A 32 6.51 -4.29 6.88
C ILE A 32 5.42 -3.21 6.85
N LEU A 33 5.79 -1.93 6.83
CA LEU A 33 4.84 -0.81 6.74
C LEU A 33 4.00 -0.90 5.46
N LEU A 34 4.62 -1.15 4.30
CA LEU A 34 3.91 -1.28 3.02
C LEU A 34 2.93 -2.46 3.04
N ARG A 35 3.36 -3.62 3.55
CA ARG A 35 2.51 -4.83 3.63
C ARG A 35 1.36 -4.65 4.61
N LEU A 36 1.60 -4.04 5.76
CA LEU A 36 0.57 -3.72 6.73
C LEU A 36 -0.46 -2.75 6.13
N SER A 37 0.01 -1.72 5.44
CA SER A 37 -0.86 -0.75 4.77
C SER A 37 -1.69 -1.40 3.66
N ALA A 38 -1.07 -2.28 2.85
CA ALA A 38 -1.76 -3.06 1.84
C ALA A 38 -2.85 -3.97 2.44
N LEU A 39 -2.58 -4.59 3.58
CA LEU A 39 -3.56 -5.45 4.26
C LEU A 39 -4.75 -4.65 4.79
N ILE A 40 -4.49 -3.51 5.45
CA ILE A 40 -5.54 -2.63 5.98
C ILE A 40 -6.42 -2.12 4.83
N LEU A 41 -5.81 -1.62 3.76
CA LEU A 41 -6.54 -1.14 2.58
C LEU A 41 -7.32 -2.26 1.88
N THR A 42 -6.79 -3.48 1.83
CA THR A 42 -7.53 -4.62 1.27
C THR A 42 -8.78 -4.91 2.11
N ALA A 43 -8.67 -4.91 3.43
CA ALA A 43 -9.81 -5.14 4.31
C ALA A 43 -10.86 -4.02 4.18
N TYR A 44 -10.42 -2.77 4.11
CA TYR A 44 -11.28 -1.60 3.95
C TYR A 44 -11.98 -1.63 2.58
N ALA A 45 -11.23 -1.88 1.50
CA ALA A 45 -11.76 -2.01 0.14
C ALA A 45 -12.80 -3.13 -0.02
N LEU A 46 -12.52 -4.33 0.52
CA LEU A 46 -13.45 -5.44 0.44
C LEU A 46 -14.76 -5.14 1.20
N ALA A 47 -14.69 -4.40 2.31
CA ALA A 47 -15.88 -4.00 3.04
C ALA A 47 -16.82 -3.14 2.17
N PHE A 48 -16.30 -2.15 1.43
CA PHE A 48 -17.14 -1.28 0.59
C PHE A 48 -17.50 -1.85 -0.78
N LEU A 49 -16.72 -2.81 -1.30
CA LEU A 49 -17.12 -3.57 -2.49
C LEU A 49 -18.35 -4.46 -2.22
N VAL A 50 -18.44 -5.03 -1.02
CA VAL A 50 -19.55 -5.93 -0.63
C VAL A 50 -20.71 -5.15 0.00
N TYR A 51 -20.41 -4.13 0.80
CA TYR A 51 -21.38 -3.35 1.57
C TYR A 51 -21.13 -1.84 1.40
N PRO A 52 -21.39 -1.24 0.23
CA PRO A 52 -21.13 0.18 -0.02
C PRO A 52 -21.95 1.12 0.89
N GLU A 53 -23.08 0.66 1.44
CA GLU A 53 -23.87 1.45 2.39
C GLU A 53 -23.17 1.64 3.75
N LEU A 54 -22.13 0.83 4.05
CA LEU A 54 -21.40 0.89 5.30
C LEU A 54 -20.79 2.28 5.54
N LEU A 55 -20.32 2.95 4.49
CA LEU A 55 -19.70 4.26 4.62
C LEU A 55 -20.70 5.27 5.19
N GLY A 56 -21.93 5.30 4.67
CA GLY A 56 -22.95 6.22 5.17
C GLY A 56 -23.33 5.96 6.63
N ARG A 57 -23.27 4.71 7.09
CA ARG A 57 -23.46 4.37 8.51
C ARG A 57 -22.30 4.82 9.38
N LEU A 58 -21.07 4.79 8.86
CA LEU A 58 -19.86 5.15 9.60
C LEU A 58 -19.64 6.66 9.69
N VAL A 59 -19.98 7.42 8.63
CA VAL A 59 -19.72 8.87 8.55
C VAL A 59 -20.97 9.73 8.51
N GLY A 60 -22.15 9.13 8.70
CA GLY A 60 -23.42 9.85 8.77
C GLY A 60 -23.97 10.35 7.42
N PHE A 61 -23.56 9.76 6.29
CA PHE A 61 -24.20 10.11 5.02
C PHE A 61 -25.65 9.62 4.99
N SER A 62 -26.57 10.55 4.80
CA SER A 62 -28.02 10.30 4.72
C SER A 62 -28.52 10.05 3.29
N HIS A 63 -27.68 10.29 2.28
CA HIS A 63 -28.05 10.13 0.87
C HIS A 63 -27.52 8.81 0.30
N HIS A 64 -28.42 7.93 -0.16
CA HIS A 64 -28.10 6.58 -0.66
C HIS A 64 -28.67 6.34 -2.07
N SER A 65 -28.41 7.25 -3.00
CA SER A 65 -28.80 7.00 -4.40
C SER A 65 -27.92 5.92 -5.03
N PRO A 66 -28.37 5.24 -6.10
CA PRO A 66 -27.52 4.33 -6.87
C PRO A 66 -26.20 4.98 -7.32
N ASN A 67 -26.23 6.26 -7.70
CA ASN A 67 -25.03 7.01 -8.07
C ASN A 67 -24.06 7.13 -6.89
N THR A 68 -24.56 7.43 -5.68
CA THR A 68 -23.73 7.49 -4.48
C THR A 68 -23.08 6.14 -4.17
N LEU A 69 -23.82 5.04 -4.31
CA LEU A 69 -23.27 3.71 -4.06
C LEU A 69 -22.20 3.33 -5.09
N VAL A 70 -22.37 3.72 -6.37
CA VAL A 70 -21.35 3.56 -7.41
C VAL A 70 -20.08 4.33 -7.05
N GLU A 71 -20.20 5.59 -6.62
CA GLU A 71 -19.06 6.41 -6.21
C GLU A 71 -18.33 5.79 -5.01
N VAL A 72 -19.06 5.33 -3.98
CA VAL A 72 -18.46 4.66 -2.82
C VAL A 72 -17.72 3.39 -3.24
N THR A 73 -18.36 2.56 -4.07
CA THR A 73 -17.77 1.33 -4.59
C THR A 73 -16.50 1.61 -5.40
N ALA A 74 -16.51 2.66 -6.23
CA ALA A 74 -15.37 3.03 -7.07
C ALA A 74 -14.19 3.55 -6.24
N PHE A 75 -14.42 4.49 -5.32
CA PHE A 75 -13.35 5.17 -4.58
C PHE A 75 -12.92 4.42 -3.31
N TYR A 76 -13.86 3.95 -2.49
CA TYR A 76 -13.54 3.25 -1.26
C TYR A 76 -13.43 1.74 -1.47
N GLY A 77 -13.93 1.20 -2.59
CA GLY A 77 -13.69 -0.19 -2.97
C GLY A 77 -12.53 -0.31 -3.96
N GLY A 78 -12.78 0.06 -5.22
CA GLY A 78 -11.88 -0.16 -6.34
C GLY A 78 -10.52 0.55 -6.23
N LEU A 79 -10.52 1.86 -5.95
CA LEU A 79 -9.29 2.65 -5.86
C LEU A 79 -8.42 2.20 -4.67
N GLU A 80 -9.03 1.95 -3.51
CA GLU A 80 -8.30 1.43 -2.34
C GLU A 80 -7.73 0.03 -2.58
N LEU A 81 -8.47 -0.86 -3.26
CA LEU A 81 -7.96 -2.16 -3.67
C LEU A 81 -6.78 -2.03 -4.64
N GLY A 82 -6.87 -1.11 -5.60
CA GLY A 82 -5.76 -0.79 -6.51
C GLY A 82 -4.53 -0.28 -5.77
N LEU A 83 -4.72 0.60 -4.78
CA LEU A 83 -3.64 1.09 -3.93
C LEU A 83 -3.03 -0.03 -3.08
N ALA A 84 -3.86 -0.90 -2.50
CA ALA A 84 -3.40 -2.08 -1.76
C ALA A 84 -2.53 -2.99 -2.62
N ALA A 85 -2.99 -3.30 -3.84
CA ALA A 85 -2.24 -4.11 -4.81
C ALA A 85 -0.90 -3.45 -5.18
N PHE A 86 -0.90 -2.14 -5.43
CA PHE A 86 0.32 -1.37 -5.70
C PHE A 86 1.31 -1.46 -4.53
N LEU A 87 0.86 -1.25 -3.30
CA LEU A 87 1.73 -1.31 -2.11
C LEU A 87 2.29 -2.71 -1.87
N PHE A 88 1.46 -3.74 -2.05
CA PHE A 88 1.91 -5.12 -1.95
C PHE A 88 2.97 -5.43 -3.02
N TRP A 89 2.74 -5.03 -4.27
CA TRP A 89 3.69 -5.15 -5.37
C TRP A 89 5.00 -4.40 -5.10
N SER A 90 4.92 -3.14 -4.66
CA SER A 90 6.09 -2.34 -4.26
C SER A 90 6.87 -2.98 -3.12
N SER A 91 6.20 -3.68 -2.20
CA SER A 91 6.86 -4.35 -1.07
C SER A 91 7.66 -5.60 -1.45
N ASN A 92 7.52 -6.10 -2.67
CA ASN A 92 8.18 -7.34 -3.13
C ASN A 92 9.51 -7.10 -3.87
N ASP A 93 9.93 -5.85 -4.05
CA ASP A 93 11.18 -5.50 -4.74
C ASP A 93 11.74 -4.20 -4.15
N GLU A 94 12.98 -4.23 -3.70
CA GLU A 94 13.66 -3.10 -3.06
C GLU A 94 13.66 -1.84 -3.92
N THR A 95 13.78 -1.99 -5.24
CA THR A 95 13.78 -0.85 -6.17
C THR A 95 12.47 -0.08 -6.17
N ARG A 96 11.37 -0.71 -5.73
CA ARG A 96 10.02 -0.14 -5.73
C ARG A 96 9.57 0.36 -4.36
N VAL A 97 10.26 -0.01 -3.28
CA VAL A 97 9.86 0.35 -1.91
C VAL A 97 9.81 1.87 -1.73
N PHE A 98 10.75 2.62 -2.30
CA PHE A 98 10.75 4.08 -2.24
C PHE A 98 9.46 4.66 -2.85
N SER A 99 9.06 4.19 -4.03
CA SER A 99 7.81 4.60 -4.68
C SER A 99 6.60 4.24 -3.83
N GLY A 100 6.56 3.04 -3.25
CA GLY A 100 5.51 2.64 -2.31
C GLY A 100 5.37 3.59 -1.11
N LEU A 101 6.49 3.96 -0.49
CA LEU A 101 6.50 4.88 0.65
C LEU A 101 6.08 6.30 0.25
N LYS A 102 6.47 6.77 -0.94
CA LYS A 102 6.04 8.09 -1.43
C LYS A 102 4.56 8.11 -1.78
N THR A 103 4.02 7.04 -2.34
CA THR A 103 2.57 6.91 -2.55
C THR A 103 1.83 6.95 -1.22
N LEU A 104 2.28 6.19 -0.20
CA LEU A 104 1.69 6.28 1.15
C LEU A 104 1.71 7.71 1.70
N PHE A 105 2.85 8.40 1.58
CA PHE A 105 2.95 9.79 2.01
C PHE A 105 1.92 10.66 1.30
N PHE A 106 1.93 10.70 -0.03
CA PHE A 106 1.03 11.60 -0.76
C PHE A 106 -0.43 11.27 -0.52
N VAL A 107 -0.83 10.00 -0.54
CA VAL A 107 -2.24 9.63 -0.35
C VAL A 107 -2.70 9.97 1.07
N PHE A 108 -2.04 9.45 2.11
CA PHE A 108 -2.53 9.59 3.47
C PHE A 108 -2.25 10.97 4.07
N PHE A 109 -1.09 11.58 3.81
CA PHE A 109 -0.82 12.91 4.33
C PHE A 109 -1.77 13.95 3.73
N THR A 110 -2.01 13.92 2.41
CA THR A 110 -2.92 14.90 1.80
C THR A 110 -4.37 14.64 2.17
N ALA A 111 -4.80 13.38 2.30
CA ALA A 111 -6.11 13.04 2.85
C ALA A 111 -6.28 13.60 4.28
N GLY A 112 -5.29 13.39 5.15
CA GLY A 112 -5.28 13.92 6.51
C GLY A 112 -5.32 15.46 6.56
N VAL A 113 -4.54 16.14 5.71
CA VAL A 113 -4.60 17.62 5.61
C VAL A 113 -5.96 18.09 5.12
N ALA A 114 -6.51 17.47 4.08
CA ALA A 114 -7.84 17.81 3.56
C ALA A 114 -8.93 17.59 4.62
N ARG A 115 -8.83 16.49 5.39
CA ARG A 115 -9.73 16.18 6.50
C ARG A 115 -9.59 17.20 7.65
N ALA A 116 -8.38 17.59 8.02
CA ALA A 116 -8.13 18.65 9.00
C ALA A 116 -8.76 19.99 8.57
N VAL A 117 -8.61 20.36 7.29
CA VAL A 117 -9.27 21.54 6.72
C VAL A 117 -10.80 21.38 6.78
N GLY A 118 -11.32 20.19 6.45
CA GLY A 118 -12.75 19.89 6.58
C GLY A 118 -13.27 20.08 8.00
N ILE A 119 -12.57 19.51 8.99
CA ILE A 119 -12.88 19.67 10.42
C ILE A 119 -12.84 21.15 10.83
N ALA A 120 -11.82 21.90 10.43
CA ALA A 120 -11.71 23.31 10.77
C ALA A 120 -12.86 24.16 10.17
N ARG A 121 -13.42 23.75 9.03
CA ARG A 121 -14.49 24.48 8.33
C ARG A 121 -15.89 24.05 8.75
N PHE A 122 -16.10 22.76 9.00
CA PHE A 122 -17.42 22.17 9.18
C PHE A 122 -17.63 21.54 10.56
N GLY A 123 -16.58 21.44 11.37
CA GLY A 123 -16.60 20.72 12.65
C GLY A 123 -16.54 19.20 12.46
N PHE A 124 -16.83 18.47 13.55
CA PHE A 124 -17.02 17.03 13.55
C PHE A 124 -18.07 16.68 14.62
N GLU A 125 -18.86 15.64 14.35
CA GLU A 125 -19.93 15.18 15.25
C GLU A 125 -19.42 14.18 16.29
N ASP A 126 -18.40 13.40 15.92
CA ASP A 126 -17.86 12.30 16.73
C ASP A 126 -16.32 12.21 16.61
N PRO A 127 -15.63 11.53 17.54
CA PRO A 127 -14.16 11.54 17.59
C PRO A 127 -13.49 10.77 16.43
N SER A 128 -14.24 10.05 15.58
CA SER A 128 -13.67 9.31 14.45
C SER A 128 -12.91 10.22 13.49
N GLN A 129 -13.44 11.41 13.17
CA GLN A 129 -12.81 12.30 12.19
C GLN A 129 -11.45 12.84 12.68
N PRO A 130 -11.31 13.40 13.91
CA PRO A 130 -10.01 13.75 14.45
C PRO A 130 -9.03 12.56 14.57
N ILE A 131 -9.50 11.38 15.00
CA ILE A 131 -8.65 10.19 15.15
C ILE A 131 -8.11 9.76 13.78
N VAL A 132 -8.97 9.63 12.77
CA VAL A 132 -8.55 9.24 11.43
C VAL A 132 -7.63 10.30 10.82
N THR A 133 -7.94 11.60 11.01
CA THR A 133 -7.06 12.71 10.59
C THR A 133 -5.64 12.54 11.15
N PHE A 134 -5.53 12.30 12.46
CA PHE A 134 -4.25 12.11 13.12
C PHE A 134 -3.50 10.89 12.58
N LEU A 135 -4.21 9.75 12.43
CA LEU A 135 -3.63 8.53 11.88
C LEU A 135 -3.11 8.76 10.45
N GLU A 136 -3.90 9.36 9.58
CA GLU A 136 -3.54 9.69 8.20
C GLU A 136 -2.26 10.54 8.12
N ILE A 137 -2.17 11.60 8.94
CA ILE A 137 -1.00 12.49 8.99
C ILE A 137 0.22 11.73 9.51
N VAL A 138 0.12 11.04 10.64
CA VAL A 138 1.24 10.31 11.26
C VAL A 138 1.73 9.19 10.34
N TRP A 139 0.82 8.45 9.72
CA TRP A 139 1.15 7.37 8.81
C TRP A 139 1.88 7.88 7.57
N GLY A 140 1.36 8.95 6.95
CA GLY A 140 2.00 9.59 5.80
C GLY A 140 3.38 10.15 6.13
N LEU A 141 3.51 10.88 7.25
CA LEU A 141 4.81 11.43 7.70
C LEU A 141 5.81 10.32 8.04
N GLY A 142 5.35 9.24 8.68
CA GLY A 142 6.15 8.05 8.94
C GLY A 142 6.72 7.45 7.66
N ALA A 143 5.89 7.27 6.63
CA ALA A 143 6.34 6.79 5.33
C ALA A 143 7.38 7.72 4.68
N ASN A 144 7.14 9.04 4.70
CA ASN A 144 8.09 10.01 4.15
C ASN A 144 9.42 10.05 4.91
N TRP A 145 9.39 9.90 6.23
CA TRP A 145 10.58 9.83 7.07
C TRP A 145 11.42 8.57 6.78
N MET A 146 10.76 7.45 6.45
CA MET A 146 11.43 6.20 6.13
C MET A 146 12.02 6.17 4.71
N ALA A 147 11.40 6.86 3.76
CA ALA A 147 11.80 6.87 2.34
C ALA A 147 13.28 7.24 2.07
N PRO A 148 13.84 8.37 2.57
CA PRO A 148 15.24 8.71 2.30
C PRO A 148 16.22 7.77 3.02
N ARG A 149 15.83 7.25 4.20
CA ARG A 149 16.65 6.30 4.98
C ARG A 149 16.77 4.95 4.28
N PHE A 150 15.70 4.55 3.60
CA PHE A 150 15.72 3.37 2.76
C PHE A 150 16.75 3.48 1.64
N VAL A 151 16.75 4.60 0.91
CA VAL A 151 17.71 4.86 -0.19
C VAL A 151 19.15 4.90 0.34
N ALA A 152 19.39 5.61 1.45
CA ALA A 152 20.70 5.67 2.07
C ALA A 152 21.23 4.27 2.47
N ARG A 153 20.35 3.39 2.95
CA ARG A 153 20.71 2.01 3.31
C ARG A 153 21.08 1.17 2.07
N LEU A 154 20.33 1.28 0.98
CA LEU A 154 20.66 0.58 -0.27
C LEU A 154 22.03 1.01 -0.81
N ASN A 155 22.31 2.31 -0.82
CA ASN A 155 23.59 2.84 -1.29
C ASN A 155 24.76 2.50 -0.34
N GLY A 156 24.48 2.21 0.93
CA GLY A 156 25.47 1.83 1.94
C GLY A 156 25.82 0.35 1.94
N SER A 157 24.92 -0.52 1.45
CA SER A 157 25.19 -1.97 1.30
C SER A 157 25.98 -2.34 0.05
N GLU A 158 26.18 -1.39 -0.87
CA GLU A 158 27.01 -1.57 -2.08
C GLU A 158 28.49 -1.21 -1.86
N ARG A 159 28.91 -0.90 -0.62
CA ARG A 159 30.32 -0.65 -0.24
C ARG A 159 30.84 -1.76 0.65
#